data_AF-A0A2E0KT74-F1
#
_entry.id   AF-A0A2E0KT74-F1
#
_cell.length_a   1.000
_cell.length_b   1.000
_cell.length_c   1.000
_cell.angle_alpha   90.00
_cell.angle_beta   90.00
_cell.angle_gamma   90.00
#
_symmetry.space_group_name_H-M   'P 1'
#
loop_
_entity.id
_entity.type
_entity.pdbx_description
1 polymer ?
#
loop_
_entity_poly.entity_id
_entity_poly.type
_entity_poly.pdbx_seq_one_letter_code
_entity_poly.pdbx_strand_id
1 'polypeptide(L)'
;MPAAPAHLPVGGPLRNSRPLSETSAAVIRSAVPAQYDRLSLCRDWQRAWPRRIQERIAGSTGVDIPRRGKTNVSFAFDHAIIAVGALEPAIEHFRALGFSAFYGGQHADGKTHNGLVVFEDGGYLELLAPVDVDFMASLDTVDLSSFLDFVAKGDGWAGYALQVEDIDAAAQAMRDRQLSVTGPTANGRTRPDGTELAWRTIAIDNTRTPFFITDETPRVLRVPDDADKVTHANGVTGVDSMIVAVQNLGKSSDYYRAMLGVEPRNGPPIADAGTASFTLAGFTLTLAAPSVQDSPLYDYLKQRGEVPYEIHLRTNQLQPAGLLDVERTHEARIVLV
;
A
#
# COMPACT_ATOMS: atom_id res chain seq x y z
N MET A 1 -48.54 -49.49 -11.25
CA MET A 1 -48.50 -48.52 -10.13
C MET A 1 -47.06 -48.04 -9.99
N PRO A 2 -46.76 -46.75 -10.19
CA PRO A 2 -45.41 -46.20 -10.11
C PRO A 2 -45.11 -45.65 -8.70
N ALA A 3 -43.84 -45.72 -8.32
CA ALA A 3 -43.30 -45.26 -7.04
C ALA A 3 -43.07 -43.74 -7.00
N ALA A 4 -43.30 -43.14 -5.83
CA ALA A 4 -43.19 -41.71 -5.54
C ALA A 4 -41.73 -41.22 -5.38
N PRO A 5 -41.46 -39.91 -5.56
CA PRO A 5 -40.11 -39.34 -5.49
C PRO A 5 -39.70 -38.93 -4.06
N ALA A 6 -38.41 -39.03 -3.77
CA ALA A 6 -37.81 -38.62 -2.50
C ALA A 6 -37.46 -37.12 -2.51
N HIS A 7 -37.79 -36.44 -1.41
CA HIS A 7 -37.49 -35.03 -1.14
C HIS A 7 -36.05 -34.83 -0.62
N LEU A 8 -35.41 -33.75 -1.07
CA LEU A 8 -34.16 -33.18 -0.55
C LEU A 8 -34.38 -32.54 0.84
N PRO A 9 -33.39 -32.58 1.76
CA PRO A 9 -33.40 -31.72 2.94
C PRO A 9 -32.57 -30.44 2.73
N VAL A 10 -33.08 -29.37 3.33
CA VAL A 10 -32.52 -28.01 3.43
C VAL A 10 -31.75 -27.86 4.75
N GLY A 11 -30.55 -27.27 4.67
CA GLY A 11 -29.99 -26.29 5.62
C GLY A 11 -29.69 -26.67 7.09
N GLY A 12 -28.40 -26.65 7.45
CA GLY A 12 -27.90 -26.51 8.83
C GLY A 12 -26.43 -26.02 8.83
N PRO A 13 -26.00 -25.17 9.79
CA PRO A 13 -24.75 -24.40 9.69
C PRO A 13 -23.52 -25.22 10.09
N LEU A 14 -22.44 -25.11 9.31
CA LEU A 14 -21.13 -25.67 9.64
C LEU A 14 -20.40 -24.74 10.62
N ARG A 15 -20.40 -25.11 11.90
CA ARG A 15 -19.38 -24.69 12.87
C ARG A 15 -18.13 -25.54 12.63
N ASN A 16 -16.97 -24.91 12.47
CA ASN A 16 -15.66 -25.38 12.98
C ASN A 16 -14.54 -24.39 12.63
N SER A 17 -14.33 -23.38 13.48
CA SER A 17 -13.07 -22.66 13.58
C SER A 17 -12.29 -23.25 14.77
N ARG A 18 -11.12 -23.87 14.50
CA ARG A 18 -10.20 -24.29 15.57
C ARG A 18 -9.58 -23.03 16.20
N PRO A 19 -9.50 -22.93 17.54
CA PRO A 19 -8.79 -21.85 18.19
C PRO A 19 -7.27 -22.03 18.04
N LEU A 20 -6.56 -20.90 17.93
CA LEU A 20 -5.09 -20.81 18.02
C LEU A 20 -4.62 -21.46 19.32
N SER A 21 -3.54 -22.25 19.27
CA SER A 21 -2.98 -22.90 20.45
C SER A 21 -2.42 -21.88 21.45
N GLU A 22 -2.62 -22.13 22.74
CA GLU A 22 -2.22 -21.30 23.89
C GLU A 22 -0.71 -20.94 23.92
N THR A 23 0.11 -21.61 23.12
CA THR A 23 1.54 -21.35 22.97
C THR A 23 1.86 -20.05 22.20
N SER A 24 0.96 -19.55 21.35
CA SER A 24 1.18 -18.30 20.59
C SER A 24 0.89 -17.03 21.41
N ALA A 25 0.01 -17.13 22.41
CA ALA A 25 -0.37 -16.00 23.27
C ALA A 25 0.67 -15.68 24.36
N ALA A 26 1.58 -16.61 24.66
CA ALA A 26 2.54 -16.49 25.76
C ALA A 26 3.87 -15.84 25.35
N VAL A 27 4.21 -15.81 24.05
CA VAL A 27 5.47 -15.20 23.56
C VAL A 27 5.33 -13.69 23.29
N ILE A 28 4.10 -13.15 23.24
CA ILE A 28 3.82 -11.76 22.83
C ILE A 28 3.81 -10.78 24.03
N ARG A 29 3.91 -11.26 25.28
CA ARG A 29 3.78 -10.39 26.47
C ARG A 29 5.06 -9.71 26.97
N SER A 30 6.18 -9.84 26.29
CA SER A 30 7.38 -9.09 26.70
C SER A 30 8.20 -8.61 25.50
N ALA A 31 8.05 -7.33 25.17
CA ALA A 31 9.14 -6.38 24.89
C ALA A 31 8.63 -5.23 24.00
N VAL A 32 7.88 -4.30 24.58
CA VAL A 32 8.02 -2.90 24.15
C VAL A 32 9.32 -2.42 24.83
N PRO A 33 10.36 -2.00 24.10
CA PRO A 33 11.51 -1.37 24.71
C PRO A 33 11.02 -0.17 25.54
N ALA A 34 11.35 -0.15 26.83
CA ALA A 34 10.94 0.88 27.80
C ALA A 34 11.45 2.31 27.49
N GLN A 35 11.93 2.57 26.28
CA GLN A 35 12.48 3.85 25.85
C GLN A 35 11.49 4.74 25.05
N TYR A 36 10.26 4.29 24.78
CA TYR A 36 9.24 5.06 24.05
C TYR A 36 7.90 5.16 24.79
N ASP A 37 7.91 5.20 26.13
CA ASP A 37 6.70 5.45 26.92
C ASP A 37 6.50 6.96 27.18
N ARG A 38 5.67 7.61 26.35
CA ARG A 38 5.02 8.90 26.69
C ARG A 38 3.62 8.97 26.08
N LEU A 39 2.69 8.23 26.68
CA LEU A 39 1.23 8.24 26.43
C LEU A 39 0.50 9.58 26.74
N SER A 40 1.18 10.74 26.77
CA SER A 40 0.57 12.00 27.26
C SER A 40 0.46 13.14 26.24
N LEU A 41 0.72 12.93 24.94
CA LEU A 41 0.73 14.03 23.95
C LEU A 41 -0.34 14.01 22.85
N CYS A 42 -1.28 13.06 22.81
CA CYS A 42 -2.25 12.97 21.70
C CYS A 42 -3.72 13.07 22.13
N ARG A 43 -4.21 14.28 22.49
CA ARG A 43 -5.67 14.52 22.58
C ARG A 43 -6.24 15.77 21.89
N ASP A 44 -5.44 16.63 21.24
CA ASP A 44 -5.97 17.88 20.67
C ASP A 44 -5.48 18.23 19.24
N TRP A 45 -5.44 17.27 18.32
CA TRP A 45 -4.81 17.46 17.00
C TRP A 45 -5.58 18.34 16.00
N GLN A 46 -6.92 18.32 15.97
CA GLN A 46 -7.67 19.20 15.06
C GLN A 46 -7.55 20.69 15.41
N ARG A 47 -7.14 21.02 16.64
CA ARG A 47 -7.03 22.40 17.15
C ARG A 47 -5.58 22.90 17.24
N ALA A 48 -4.58 22.02 17.14
CA ALA A 48 -3.18 22.32 17.39
C ALA A 48 -2.32 22.53 16.13
N TRP A 49 -2.91 22.70 14.95
CA TRP A 49 -2.13 23.16 13.79
C TRP A 49 -1.71 24.62 14.04
N PRO A 50 -0.41 24.99 13.97
CA PRO A 50 -0.02 26.38 14.11
C PRO A 50 -0.78 27.21 13.07
N ARG A 51 -1.45 28.29 13.49
CA ARG A 51 -2.21 29.20 12.61
C ARG A 51 -1.46 29.54 11.31
N ARG A 52 -0.13 29.62 11.36
CA ARG A 52 0.74 29.89 10.20
C ARG A 52 0.70 28.83 9.10
N ILE A 53 0.43 27.55 9.41
CA ILE A 53 0.28 26.48 8.41
C ILE A 53 -1.14 26.51 7.84
N GLN A 54 -2.16 26.69 8.69
CA GLN A 54 -3.55 26.89 8.26
C GLN A 54 -3.74 28.16 7.40
N GLU A 55 -3.04 29.24 7.70
CA GLU A 55 -3.06 30.51 6.96
C GLU A 55 -2.33 30.38 5.61
N ARG A 56 -1.30 29.51 5.52
CA ARG A 56 -0.68 29.15 4.24
C ARG A 56 -1.57 28.26 3.37
N ILE A 57 -2.42 27.45 4.00
CA ILE A 57 -3.46 26.60 3.38
C ILE A 57 -4.69 27.41 2.92
N ALA A 58 -5.09 28.44 3.66
CA ALA A 58 -6.24 29.28 3.33
C ALA A 58 -5.90 30.46 2.38
N GLY A 59 -4.62 30.87 2.34
CA GLY A 59 -4.15 32.08 1.66
C GLY A 59 -3.92 31.97 0.15
N SER A 60 -4.16 30.83 -0.49
CA SER A 60 -4.04 30.70 -1.96
C SER A 60 -5.37 30.91 -2.70
N THR A 61 -6.35 31.55 -2.08
CA THR A 61 -7.58 31.98 -2.74
C THR A 61 -7.37 33.36 -3.36
N GLY A 62 -6.86 33.40 -4.60
CA GLY A 62 -6.85 34.64 -5.39
C GLY A 62 -5.57 34.97 -6.16
N VAL A 63 -4.92 33.97 -6.76
CA VAL A 63 -4.03 34.22 -7.90
C VAL A 63 -4.71 33.57 -9.10
N ASP A 64 -5.11 34.38 -10.08
CA ASP A 64 -5.46 33.90 -11.42
C ASP A 64 -4.21 33.23 -12.00
N ILE A 65 -4.10 31.92 -11.79
CA ILE A 65 -3.09 31.10 -12.45
C ILE A 65 -3.48 31.10 -13.92
N PRO A 66 -2.63 31.61 -14.83
CA PRO A 66 -2.92 31.51 -16.27
C PRO A 66 -3.16 30.04 -16.58
N ARG A 67 -4.23 29.72 -17.32
CA ARG A 67 -4.44 28.38 -17.89
C ARG A 67 -3.22 28.03 -18.76
N ARG A 68 -2.17 27.50 -18.14
CA ARG A 68 -1.06 26.85 -18.83
C ARG A 68 -1.70 25.72 -19.63
N GLY A 69 -1.37 25.65 -20.91
CA GLY A 69 -1.85 24.58 -21.79
C GLY A 69 -1.58 23.21 -21.15
N LYS A 70 -2.41 22.23 -21.49
CA LYS A 70 -2.40 20.82 -21.00
C LYS A 70 -1.05 20.43 -20.40
N THR A 71 -0.91 20.56 -19.08
CA THR A 71 0.23 20.01 -18.37
C THR A 71 0.09 18.49 -18.45
N ASN A 72 1.06 17.82 -19.08
CA ASN A 72 1.10 16.36 -19.04
C ASN A 72 1.43 15.97 -17.60
N VAL A 73 0.43 15.49 -16.87
CA VAL A 73 0.61 14.93 -15.53
C VAL A 73 1.38 13.61 -15.68
N SER A 74 2.56 13.52 -15.06
CA SER A 74 3.36 12.31 -14.99
C SER A 74 3.31 11.70 -13.60
N PHE A 75 3.35 10.38 -13.53
CA PHE A 75 3.37 9.61 -12.29
C PHE A 75 4.66 8.82 -12.16
N ALA A 76 5.14 8.66 -10.94
CA ALA A 76 6.25 7.79 -10.57
C ALA A 76 5.81 6.83 -9.45
N PHE A 77 6.53 5.73 -9.27
CA PHE A 77 6.31 4.86 -8.11
C PHE A 77 6.70 5.60 -6.82
N ASP A 78 5.84 5.56 -5.79
CA ASP A 78 6.18 6.09 -4.46
C ASP A 78 6.51 4.94 -3.51
N HIS A 79 5.53 4.07 -3.25
CA HIS A 79 5.71 2.89 -2.40
C HIS A 79 4.65 1.83 -2.63
N ALA A 80 4.95 0.60 -2.20
CA ALA A 80 4.00 -0.49 -2.06
C ALA A 80 3.86 -0.86 -0.58
N ILE A 81 2.66 -1.27 -0.18
CA ILE A 81 2.25 -1.44 1.21
C ILE A 81 2.02 -2.93 1.48
N ILE A 82 2.70 -3.44 2.50
CA ILE A 82 2.53 -4.78 3.05
C ILE A 82 1.83 -4.63 4.40
N ALA A 83 0.60 -5.13 4.50
CA ALA A 83 -0.07 -5.26 5.79
C ALA A 83 0.57 -6.40 6.57
N VAL A 84 0.89 -6.13 7.83
CA VAL A 84 1.46 -7.11 8.76
C VAL A 84 0.74 -7.05 10.10
N GLY A 85 0.55 -8.21 10.73
CA GLY A 85 -0.11 -8.31 12.04
C GLY A 85 0.74 -7.76 13.19
N ALA A 86 2.06 -7.76 13.06
CA ALA A 86 3.00 -7.22 14.05
C ALA A 86 4.22 -6.61 13.35
N LEU A 87 4.58 -5.38 13.72
CA LEU A 87 5.56 -4.61 12.99
C LEU A 87 7.01 -5.02 13.29
N GLU A 88 7.36 -5.20 14.56
CA GLU A 88 8.73 -5.53 14.95
C GLU A 88 9.22 -6.86 14.34
N PRO A 89 8.45 -7.97 14.39
CA PRO A 89 8.85 -9.20 13.71
C PRO A 89 9.02 -9.01 12.20
N ALA A 90 8.16 -8.22 11.55
CA ALA A 90 8.25 -7.97 10.12
C ALA A 90 9.51 -7.20 9.75
N ILE A 91 9.88 -6.18 10.53
CA ILE A 91 11.15 -5.47 10.35
C ILE A 91 12.34 -6.43 10.46
N GLU A 92 12.34 -7.34 11.45
CA GLU A 92 13.41 -8.32 11.62
C GLU A 92 13.46 -9.36 10.49
N HIS A 93 12.32 -9.80 9.96
CA HIS A 93 12.29 -10.69 8.80
C HIS A 93 12.87 -10.03 7.55
N PHE A 94 12.54 -8.76 7.29
CA PHE A 94 13.12 -8.01 6.18
C PHE A 94 14.62 -7.77 6.38
N ARG A 95 15.08 -7.50 7.61
CA ARG A 95 16.52 -7.45 7.93
C ARG A 95 17.22 -8.77 7.66
N ALA A 96 16.59 -9.89 8.02
CA ALA A 96 17.12 -11.22 7.75
C ALA A 96 17.16 -11.58 6.25
N LEU A 97 16.37 -10.91 5.42
CA LEU A 97 16.42 -10.97 3.95
C LEU A 97 17.46 -10.02 3.34
N GLY A 98 18.22 -9.29 4.17
CA GLY A 98 19.28 -8.39 3.74
C GLY A 98 18.84 -6.96 3.46
N PHE A 99 17.61 -6.56 3.83
CA PHE A 99 17.17 -5.18 3.70
C PHE A 99 17.53 -4.33 4.93
N SER A 100 17.89 -3.07 4.71
CA SER A 100 17.94 -2.03 5.74
C SER A 100 16.54 -1.56 6.12
N ALA A 101 15.81 -2.37 6.89
CA ALA A 101 14.49 -2.03 7.40
C ALA A 101 14.57 -1.28 8.74
N PHE A 102 13.72 -0.27 8.95
CA PHE A 102 13.69 0.52 10.18
C PHE A 102 12.29 1.03 10.54
N TYR A 103 12.08 1.37 11.82
CA TYR A 103 10.82 1.95 12.28
C TYR A 103 10.65 3.36 11.72
N GLY A 104 9.52 3.62 11.07
CA GLY A 104 9.22 4.93 10.47
C GLY A 104 8.38 5.83 11.37
N GLY A 105 7.42 5.29 12.12
CA GLY A 105 6.60 6.03 13.07
C GLY A 105 5.11 5.66 13.08
N GLN A 106 4.34 6.30 13.95
CA GLN A 106 2.89 6.16 14.05
C GLN A 106 2.17 7.21 13.18
N HIS A 107 1.15 6.81 12.42
CA HIS A 107 0.33 7.74 11.64
C HIS A 107 -0.50 8.68 12.52
N ALA A 108 -0.81 9.88 11.99
CA ALA A 108 -1.44 10.95 12.76
C ALA A 108 -2.84 10.60 13.31
N ASP A 109 -3.53 9.64 12.70
CA ASP A 109 -4.82 9.13 13.21
C ASP A 109 -4.67 8.20 14.43
N GLY A 110 -3.44 7.84 14.78
CA GLY A 110 -3.09 6.97 15.89
C GLY A 110 -3.39 5.49 15.66
N LYS A 111 -3.89 5.10 14.48
CA LYS A 111 -4.42 3.75 14.24
C LYS A 111 -3.35 2.76 13.81
N THR A 112 -2.39 3.24 13.02
CA THR A 112 -1.35 2.41 12.42
C THR A 112 0.03 3.00 12.65
N HIS A 113 1.03 2.14 12.63
CA HIS A 113 2.44 2.52 12.63
C HIS A 113 3.18 1.72 11.57
N ASN A 114 4.32 2.25 11.12
CA ASN A 114 5.00 1.65 9.98
C ASN A 114 6.49 1.42 10.18
N GLY A 115 6.99 0.49 9.38
CA GLY A 115 8.39 0.23 9.11
C GLY A 115 8.65 0.52 7.64
N LEU A 116 9.85 1.01 7.34
CA LEU A 116 10.26 1.43 6.01
C LEU A 116 11.42 0.58 5.52
N VAL A 117 11.36 0.20 4.25
CA VAL A 117 12.48 -0.31 3.47
C VAL A 117 12.65 0.61 2.26
N VAL A 118 13.55 1.58 2.37
CA VAL A 118 13.73 2.64 1.36
C VAL A 118 14.87 2.28 0.43
N PHE A 119 14.69 2.48 -0.88
CA PHE A 119 15.69 2.18 -1.89
C PHE A 119 16.40 3.45 -2.41
N GLU A 120 17.54 3.27 -3.06
CA GLU A 120 18.36 4.37 -3.62
C GLU A 120 17.59 5.20 -4.67
N ASP A 121 16.67 4.59 -5.42
CA ASP A 121 15.83 5.28 -6.39
C ASP A 121 14.69 6.12 -5.78
N GLY A 122 14.55 6.12 -4.45
CA GLY A 122 13.55 6.87 -3.70
C GLY A 122 12.17 6.19 -3.61
N GLY A 123 12.00 5.02 -4.22
CA GLY A 123 10.88 4.12 -3.94
C GLY A 123 11.07 3.36 -2.63
N TYR A 124 9.99 2.87 -2.02
CA TYR A 124 10.11 2.08 -0.79
C TYR A 124 9.00 1.04 -0.61
N LEU A 125 9.23 0.09 0.30
CA LEU A 125 8.18 -0.77 0.85
C LEU A 125 7.76 -0.24 2.22
N GLU A 126 6.45 -0.14 2.43
CA GLU A 126 5.86 0.20 3.71
C GLU A 126 5.33 -1.07 4.39
N LEU A 127 5.96 -1.45 5.50
CA LEU A 127 5.42 -2.45 6.42
C LEU A 127 4.44 -1.73 7.33
N LEU A 128 3.15 -2.01 7.23
CA LEU A 128 2.11 -1.26 7.93
C LEU A 128 1.33 -2.19 8.86
N ALA A 129 1.27 -1.82 10.13
CA ALA A 129 0.65 -2.63 11.17
C ALA A 129 -0.30 -1.78 12.04
N PRO A 130 -1.29 -2.39 12.71
CA PRO A 130 -2.07 -1.70 13.72
C PRO A 130 -1.20 -1.36 14.94
N VAL A 131 -1.45 -0.23 15.58
CA VAL A 131 -0.74 0.17 16.82
C VAL A 131 -1.13 -0.74 18.00
N ASP A 132 -2.37 -1.22 18.00
CA ASP A 132 -2.90 -2.10 19.03
C ASP A 132 -3.83 -3.15 18.39
N VAL A 133 -3.65 -4.41 18.76
CA VAL A 133 -4.50 -5.52 18.31
C VAL A 133 -5.89 -5.47 18.96
N ASP A 134 -6.03 -4.88 20.14
CA ASP A 134 -7.33 -4.67 20.79
C ASP A 134 -8.09 -3.52 20.11
N PHE A 135 -7.37 -2.54 19.54
CA PHE A 135 -7.97 -1.52 18.69
C PHE A 135 -8.62 -2.14 17.45
N MET A 136 -8.01 -3.15 16.83
CA MET A 136 -8.60 -3.89 15.70
C MET A 136 -9.95 -4.52 16.06
N ALA A 137 -10.09 -5.07 17.28
CA ALA A 137 -11.32 -5.67 17.76
C ALA A 137 -12.45 -4.65 18.04
N SER A 138 -12.09 -3.36 18.13
CA SER A 138 -13.02 -2.25 18.39
C SER A 138 -13.50 -1.54 17.13
N LEU A 139 -12.98 -1.90 15.95
CA LEU A 139 -13.34 -1.28 14.69
C LEU A 139 -14.77 -1.65 14.28
N ASP A 140 -15.53 -0.64 13.87
CA ASP A 140 -16.82 -0.86 13.24
C ASP A 140 -16.59 -1.52 11.87
N THR A 141 -17.04 -2.78 11.73
CA THR A 141 -16.80 -3.61 10.54
C THR A 141 -17.48 -3.08 9.27
N VAL A 142 -18.28 -2.01 9.40
CA VAL A 142 -18.93 -1.30 8.30
C VAL A 142 -18.01 -0.24 7.65
N ASP A 143 -17.00 0.27 8.36
CA ASP A 143 -16.02 1.22 7.79
C ASP A 143 -14.86 0.48 7.10
N LEU A 144 -15.23 -0.30 6.09
CA LEU A 144 -14.34 -1.00 5.15
C LEU A 144 -13.57 -0.03 4.24
N SER A 145 -13.46 1.26 4.57
CA SER A 145 -12.68 2.24 3.78
C SER A 145 -11.22 2.34 4.21
N SER A 146 -10.87 1.81 5.39
CA SER A 146 -9.54 1.93 5.98
C SER A 146 -8.66 0.70 5.76
N PHE A 147 -7.35 0.92 5.67
CA PHE A 147 -6.26 -0.06 5.54
C PHE A 147 -6.38 -1.30 6.47
N LEU A 148 -7.15 -1.21 7.56
CA LEU A 148 -7.37 -2.25 8.55
C LEU A 148 -8.14 -3.47 8.00
N ASP A 149 -8.88 -3.34 6.90
CA ASP A 149 -9.47 -4.49 6.18
C ASP A 149 -8.39 -5.42 5.57
N PHE A 150 -7.22 -4.90 5.21
CA PHE A 150 -6.12 -5.75 4.74
C PHE A 150 -5.47 -6.51 5.88
N VAL A 151 -5.28 -5.87 7.03
CA VAL A 151 -4.80 -6.54 8.24
C VAL A 151 -5.76 -7.66 8.65
N ALA A 152 -7.08 -7.45 8.54
CA ALA A 152 -8.08 -8.48 8.83
C ALA A 152 -8.04 -9.69 7.87
N LYS A 153 -7.50 -9.52 6.65
CA LYS A 153 -7.29 -10.60 5.67
C LYS A 153 -5.97 -11.36 5.89
N GLY A 154 -5.20 -10.99 6.90
CA GLY A 154 -3.88 -11.53 7.21
C GLY A 154 -2.75 -10.77 6.51
N ASP A 155 -1.52 -11.19 6.78
CA ASP A 155 -0.30 -10.57 6.26
C ASP A 155 -0.20 -10.62 4.73
N GLY A 156 0.19 -9.54 4.05
CA GLY A 156 0.31 -9.52 2.59
C GLY A 156 0.19 -8.14 1.95
N TRP A 157 0.23 -8.09 0.62
CA TRP A 157 0.02 -6.83 -0.11
C TRP A 157 -1.34 -6.19 0.22
N ALA A 158 -1.31 -4.88 0.47
CA ALA A 158 -2.48 -4.07 0.80
C ALA A 158 -2.74 -2.97 -0.23
N GLY A 159 -1.71 -2.54 -0.96
CA GLY A 159 -1.85 -1.48 -1.96
C GLY A 159 -0.52 -0.85 -2.31
N TYR A 160 -0.59 0.27 -3.01
CA TYR A 160 0.55 1.06 -3.42
C TYR A 160 0.11 2.50 -3.73
N ALA A 161 1.10 3.39 -3.74
CA ALA A 161 0.95 4.80 -4.05
C ALA A 161 1.80 5.19 -5.26
N LEU A 162 1.28 6.14 -6.03
CA LEU A 162 2.02 6.80 -7.10
C LEU A 162 2.28 8.25 -6.74
N GLN A 163 3.53 8.69 -6.90
CA GLN A 163 3.92 10.07 -6.70
C GLN A 163 3.46 10.91 -7.89
N VAL A 164 3.00 12.13 -7.60
CA VAL A 164 2.74 13.16 -8.59
C VAL A 164 3.30 14.50 -8.11
N GLU A 165 3.78 15.34 -9.03
CA GLU A 165 4.33 16.66 -8.68
C GLU A 165 3.23 17.66 -8.35
N ASP A 166 2.23 17.77 -9.23
CA ASP A 166 1.08 18.66 -9.08
C ASP A 166 -0.19 17.84 -8.84
N ILE A 167 -0.49 17.60 -7.57
CA ILE A 167 -1.65 16.82 -7.15
C ILE A 167 -2.98 17.49 -7.52
N ASP A 168 -3.02 18.82 -7.57
CA ASP A 168 -4.24 19.56 -7.91
C ASP A 168 -4.54 19.40 -9.41
N ALA A 169 -3.52 19.52 -10.26
CA ALA A 169 -3.63 19.23 -11.70
C ALA A 169 -3.98 17.77 -11.96
N ALA A 170 -3.41 16.83 -11.20
CA ALA A 170 -3.72 15.40 -11.31
C ALA A 170 -5.20 15.12 -11.00
N ALA A 171 -5.70 15.64 -9.87
CA ALA A 171 -7.09 15.51 -9.48
C ALA A 171 -8.03 16.09 -10.55
N GLN A 172 -7.73 17.27 -11.08
CA GLN A 172 -8.52 17.88 -12.15
C GLN A 172 -8.51 17.02 -13.41
N ALA A 173 -7.33 16.54 -13.84
CA ALA A 173 -7.21 15.71 -15.04
C ALA A 173 -7.96 14.37 -14.92
N MET A 174 -8.01 13.77 -13.72
CA MET A 174 -8.83 12.58 -13.45
C MET A 174 -10.33 12.89 -13.52
N ARG A 175 -10.78 14.02 -12.94
CA ARG A 175 -12.18 14.46 -13.02
C ARG A 175 -12.62 14.77 -14.45
N ASP A 176 -11.74 15.38 -15.24
CA ASP A 176 -11.98 15.65 -16.67
C ASP A 176 -12.17 14.36 -17.48
N ARG A 177 -11.56 13.25 -17.02
CA ARG A 177 -11.75 11.89 -17.55
C ARG A 177 -12.92 11.15 -16.88
N GLN A 178 -13.79 11.87 -16.18
CA GLN A 178 -15.00 11.37 -15.52
C GLN A 178 -14.74 10.33 -14.42
N LEU A 179 -13.55 10.34 -13.80
CA LEU A 179 -13.31 9.56 -12.59
C LEU A 179 -13.91 10.24 -11.37
N SER A 180 -14.48 9.43 -10.49
CA SER A 180 -14.88 9.87 -9.16
C SER A 180 -13.66 9.83 -8.24
N VAL A 181 -13.33 10.98 -7.67
CA VAL A 181 -12.06 11.25 -7.01
C VAL A 181 -12.30 11.98 -5.70
N THR A 182 -11.74 11.46 -4.62
CA THR A 182 -11.74 12.07 -3.29
C THR A 182 -10.38 12.72 -3.01
N GLY A 183 -10.40 13.99 -2.57
CA GLY A 183 -9.20 14.80 -2.35
C GLY A 183 -8.88 15.80 -3.47
N PRO A 184 -7.70 16.47 -3.44
CA PRO A 184 -6.59 16.19 -2.53
C PRO A 184 -6.91 16.40 -1.05
N THR A 185 -6.41 15.52 -0.18
CA THR A 185 -6.64 15.56 1.28
C THR A 185 -5.30 15.63 2.01
N ALA A 186 -5.17 16.55 2.97
CA ALA A 186 -3.96 16.68 3.78
C ALA A 186 -3.82 15.52 4.77
N ASN A 187 -2.59 15.01 4.93
CA ASN A 187 -2.23 13.93 5.84
C ASN A 187 -0.76 14.10 6.31
N GLY A 188 -0.32 13.28 7.27
CA GLY A 188 0.98 13.44 7.88
C GLY A 188 1.35 12.38 8.91
N ARG A 189 2.58 12.49 9.44
CA ARG A 189 3.09 11.69 10.55
C ARG A 189 4.16 12.45 11.33
N THR A 190 4.23 12.22 12.63
CA THR A 190 5.35 12.61 13.49
C THR A 190 6.41 11.50 13.54
N ARG A 191 7.68 11.86 13.28
CA ARG A 191 8.83 10.97 13.48
C ARG A 191 9.15 10.75 14.98
N PRO A 192 9.92 9.72 15.35
CA PRO A 192 10.37 9.53 16.74
C PRO A 192 11.18 10.71 17.32
N ASP A 193 11.81 11.52 16.47
CA ASP A 193 12.55 12.73 16.87
C ASP A 193 11.67 13.99 17.02
N GLY A 194 10.36 13.87 16.79
CA GLY A 194 9.39 14.97 16.86
C GLY A 194 9.27 15.79 15.58
N THR A 195 9.96 15.43 14.50
CA THR A 195 9.80 16.09 13.20
C THR A 195 8.43 15.77 12.60
N GLU A 196 7.70 16.82 12.23
CA GLU A 196 6.39 16.71 11.58
C GLU A 196 6.53 16.59 10.06
N LEU A 197 5.85 15.60 9.48
CA LEU A 197 5.81 15.31 8.05
C LEU A 197 4.41 15.60 7.53
N ALA A 198 4.32 16.24 6.36
CA ALA A 198 3.05 16.55 5.73
C ALA A 198 3.06 16.21 4.24
N TRP A 199 1.94 15.69 3.77
CA TRP A 199 1.68 15.37 2.37
C TRP A 199 0.19 15.52 2.06
N ARG A 200 -0.15 15.52 0.78
CA ARG A 200 -1.54 15.43 0.30
C ARG A 200 -1.74 14.13 -0.47
N THR A 201 -2.93 13.56 -0.39
CA THR A 201 -3.30 12.36 -1.13
C THR A 201 -4.58 12.51 -1.96
N ILE A 202 -4.67 11.76 -3.04
CA ILE A 202 -5.91 11.53 -3.80
C ILE A 202 -6.28 10.06 -3.69
N ALA A 203 -7.53 9.79 -3.32
CA ALA A 203 -8.14 8.47 -3.44
C ALA A 203 -9.08 8.42 -4.65
N ILE A 204 -9.12 7.28 -5.35
CA ILE A 204 -10.06 7.05 -6.45
C ILE A 204 -11.21 6.20 -5.91
N ASP A 205 -12.45 6.64 -6.11
CA ASP A 205 -13.59 5.93 -5.51
C ASP A 205 -13.76 4.54 -6.15
N ASN A 206 -14.17 3.57 -5.34
CA ASN A 206 -14.33 2.14 -5.70
C ASN A 206 -13.02 1.35 -5.91
N THR A 207 -11.86 1.99 -5.72
CA THR A 207 -10.61 1.28 -5.50
C THR A 207 -9.91 1.84 -4.25
N ARG A 208 -9.03 1.06 -3.64
CA ARG A 208 -8.13 1.57 -2.59
C ARG A 208 -6.72 1.82 -3.12
N THR A 209 -6.41 1.35 -4.33
CA THR A 209 -5.08 1.45 -4.92
C THR A 209 -5.13 1.49 -6.46
N PRO A 210 -4.26 2.28 -7.12
CA PRO A 210 -3.33 3.25 -6.52
C PRO A 210 -4.09 4.38 -5.82
N PHE A 211 -3.46 4.95 -4.80
CA PHE A 211 -3.72 6.33 -4.41
C PHE A 211 -2.53 7.19 -4.84
N PHE A 212 -2.73 8.51 -4.91
CA PHE A 212 -1.71 9.43 -5.39
C PHE A 212 -1.22 10.31 -4.25
N ILE A 213 0.06 10.67 -4.25
CA ILE A 213 0.69 11.39 -3.13
C ILE A 213 1.65 12.48 -3.62
N THR A 214 1.65 13.60 -2.90
CA THR A 214 2.63 14.69 -3.04
C THR A 214 3.06 15.19 -1.68
N ASP A 215 4.36 15.25 -1.45
CA ASP A 215 4.96 15.78 -0.23
C ASP A 215 4.77 17.31 -0.13
N GLU A 216 4.38 17.80 1.05
CA GLU A 216 4.35 19.24 1.35
C GLU A 216 5.57 19.69 2.16
N THR A 217 6.10 18.80 3.00
CA THR A 217 7.43 18.92 3.61
C THR A 217 8.50 18.37 2.66
N PRO A 218 9.79 18.76 2.79
CA PRO A 218 10.86 18.15 1.99
C PRO A 218 10.80 16.63 2.03
N ARG A 219 10.75 15.97 0.86
CA ARG A 219 10.54 14.52 0.75
C ARG A 219 11.54 13.70 1.56
N VAL A 220 12.80 14.14 1.67
CA VAL A 220 13.84 13.49 2.50
C VAL A 220 13.43 13.34 3.98
N LEU A 221 12.48 14.15 4.45
CA LEU A 221 11.88 14.00 5.77
C LEU A 221 10.85 12.86 5.83
N ARG A 222 10.21 12.44 4.74
CA ARG A 222 9.38 11.22 4.74
C ARG A 222 10.15 9.99 4.31
N VAL A 223 11.01 10.15 3.31
CA VAL A 223 11.77 9.10 2.63
C VAL A 223 13.26 9.46 2.71
N PRO A 224 13.97 9.00 3.75
CA PRO A 224 15.39 9.32 3.93
C PRO A 224 16.26 8.78 2.79
N ASP A 225 17.32 9.51 2.45
CA ASP A 225 18.34 9.14 1.45
C ASP A 225 19.70 8.83 2.08
N ASP A 226 19.76 8.70 3.41
CA ASP A 226 20.97 8.35 4.13
C ASP A 226 21.50 6.98 3.67
N ALA A 227 22.80 6.89 3.41
CA ALA A 227 23.42 5.68 2.85
C ALA A 227 23.17 4.42 3.68
N ASP A 228 23.09 4.52 5.01
CA ASP A 228 22.81 3.40 5.91
C ASP A 228 21.35 2.89 5.82
N LYS A 229 20.43 3.71 5.31
CA LYS A 229 19.01 3.36 5.14
C LYS A 229 18.68 2.85 3.74
N VAL A 230 19.40 3.32 2.73
CA VAL A 230 19.15 2.94 1.31
C VAL A 230 20.14 1.92 0.75
N THR A 231 21.20 1.58 1.49
CA THR A 231 22.12 0.49 1.11
C THR A 231 21.65 -0.81 1.74
N HIS A 232 21.40 -1.83 0.91
CA HIS A 232 20.94 -3.15 1.36
C HIS A 232 22.02 -4.22 1.19
N ALA A 233 22.12 -5.14 2.15
CA ALA A 233 23.06 -6.25 2.09
C ALA A 233 22.78 -7.22 0.93
N ASN A 234 21.52 -7.31 0.50
CA ASN A 234 21.07 -8.09 -0.66
C ASN A 234 21.24 -7.35 -2.01
N GLY A 235 21.86 -6.16 -2.01
CA GLY A 235 22.20 -5.41 -3.22
C GLY A 235 21.04 -4.71 -3.93
N VAL A 236 19.83 -4.73 -3.36
CA VAL A 236 18.68 -4.02 -3.93
C VAL A 236 18.97 -2.52 -4.03
N THR A 237 18.63 -1.91 -5.17
CA THR A 237 18.84 -0.47 -5.42
C THR A 237 17.56 0.27 -5.77
N GLY A 238 16.47 -0.43 -6.11
CA GLY A 238 15.22 0.23 -6.49
C GLY A 238 14.14 -0.69 -7.02
N VAL A 239 13.05 -0.10 -7.46
CA VAL A 239 11.86 -0.81 -7.97
C VAL A 239 11.86 -0.83 -9.48
N ASP A 240 11.84 -2.01 -10.09
CA ASP A 240 11.75 -2.20 -11.53
C ASP A 240 10.32 -2.09 -12.04
N SER A 241 9.47 -2.96 -11.53
CA SER A 241 8.10 -3.13 -12.01
C SER A 241 7.21 -3.78 -10.97
N MET A 242 5.90 -3.72 -11.19
CA MET A 242 4.91 -4.34 -10.33
C MET A 242 3.77 -4.94 -11.14
N ILE A 243 3.28 -6.09 -10.68
CA ILE A 243 2.10 -6.75 -11.21
C ILE A 243 0.95 -6.51 -10.23
N VAL A 244 -0.19 -6.06 -10.72
CA VAL A 244 -1.44 -5.91 -9.97
C VAL A 244 -2.45 -6.92 -10.48
N ALA A 245 -3.01 -7.71 -9.57
CA ALA A 245 -4.06 -8.65 -9.91
C ALA A 245 -5.36 -7.90 -10.20
N VAL A 246 -6.03 -8.21 -11.31
CA VAL A 246 -7.33 -7.64 -11.66
C VAL A 246 -8.31 -8.72 -12.11
N GLN A 247 -9.58 -8.56 -11.80
CA GLN A 247 -10.64 -9.51 -12.15
C GLN A 247 -10.96 -9.47 -13.65
N ASN A 248 -10.90 -8.28 -14.26
CA ASN A 248 -11.25 -8.09 -15.66
C ASN A 248 -10.27 -7.14 -16.36
N LEU A 249 -9.43 -7.70 -17.24
CA LEU A 249 -8.37 -6.95 -17.89
C LEU A 249 -8.88 -5.72 -18.66
N GLY A 250 -9.98 -5.84 -19.41
CA GLY A 250 -10.52 -4.74 -20.23
C GLY A 250 -11.03 -3.59 -19.37
N LYS A 251 -11.91 -3.90 -18.40
CA LYS A 251 -12.46 -2.88 -17.48
C LYS A 251 -11.37 -2.20 -16.67
N SER A 252 -10.43 -2.98 -16.13
CA SER A 252 -9.34 -2.42 -15.33
C SER A 252 -8.37 -1.62 -16.20
N SER A 253 -8.09 -2.04 -17.43
CA SER A 253 -7.25 -1.26 -18.36
C SER A 253 -7.88 0.10 -18.69
N ASP A 254 -9.19 0.15 -18.94
CA ASP A 254 -9.90 1.41 -19.16
C ASP A 254 -9.88 2.32 -17.93
N TYR A 255 -10.06 1.72 -16.75
CA TYR A 255 -10.04 2.45 -15.48
C TYR A 255 -8.64 3.02 -15.18
N TYR A 256 -7.59 2.22 -15.36
CA TYR A 256 -6.20 2.67 -15.21
C TYR A 256 -5.80 3.71 -16.26
N ARG A 257 -6.27 3.56 -17.51
CA ARG A 257 -6.10 4.59 -18.56
C ARG A 257 -6.74 5.91 -18.15
N ALA A 258 -7.93 5.88 -17.55
CA ALA A 258 -8.58 7.08 -17.03
C ALA A 258 -7.82 7.68 -15.82
N MET A 259 -7.29 6.83 -14.91
CA MET A 259 -6.54 7.28 -13.73
C MET A 259 -5.22 7.94 -14.12
N LEU A 260 -4.48 7.30 -15.03
CA LEU A 260 -3.11 7.68 -15.37
C LEU A 260 -3.04 8.62 -16.58
N GLY A 261 -4.07 8.67 -17.42
CA GLY A 261 -4.01 9.38 -18.70
C GLY A 261 -3.01 8.76 -19.69
N VAL A 262 -2.66 7.49 -19.51
CA VAL A 262 -1.68 6.75 -20.30
C VAL A 262 -2.37 5.58 -21.00
N GLU A 263 -2.08 5.38 -22.28
CA GLU A 263 -2.60 4.23 -23.03
C GLU A 263 -1.89 2.94 -22.62
N PRO A 264 -2.63 1.85 -22.35
CA PRO A 264 -2.03 0.55 -22.04
C PRO A 264 -1.36 -0.05 -23.27
N ARG A 265 -0.34 -0.87 -23.03
CA ARG A 265 0.29 -1.75 -24.02
C ARG A 265 0.06 -3.21 -23.60
N ASN A 266 0.29 -4.15 -24.52
CA ASN A 266 0.34 -5.56 -24.14
C ASN A 266 1.44 -5.76 -23.09
N GLY A 267 1.12 -6.45 -22.00
CA GLY A 267 2.10 -6.76 -20.97
C GLY A 267 2.98 -7.96 -21.31
N PRO A 268 3.99 -8.25 -20.47
CA PRO A 268 4.75 -9.49 -20.59
C PRO A 268 3.84 -10.71 -20.40
N PRO A 269 4.20 -11.88 -20.96
CA PRO A 269 3.46 -13.11 -20.74
C PRO A 269 3.56 -13.53 -19.27
N ILE A 270 2.40 -13.76 -18.65
CA ILE A 270 2.27 -14.38 -17.33
C ILE A 270 1.46 -15.65 -17.52
N ALA A 271 1.91 -16.75 -16.94
CA ALA A 271 1.22 -18.04 -17.05
C ALA A 271 -0.24 -17.88 -16.60
N ASP A 272 -1.15 -18.41 -17.43
CA ASP A 272 -2.59 -18.41 -17.16
C ASP A 272 -3.20 -17.01 -16.90
N ALA A 273 -2.63 -15.96 -17.51
CA ALA A 273 -3.13 -14.60 -17.38
C ALA A 273 -3.07 -13.80 -18.69
N GLY A 274 -4.08 -12.94 -18.90
CA GLY A 274 -4.00 -11.83 -19.85
C GLY A 274 -3.38 -10.60 -19.17
N THR A 275 -2.54 -9.86 -19.89
CA THR A 275 -1.77 -8.75 -19.31
C THR A 275 -1.83 -7.45 -20.11
N ALA A 276 -1.79 -6.32 -19.40
CA ALA A 276 -1.68 -4.98 -19.96
C ALA A 276 -0.75 -4.14 -19.10
N SER A 277 0.15 -3.37 -19.71
CA SER A 277 1.17 -2.59 -19.00
C SER A 277 1.07 -1.09 -19.28
N PHE A 278 1.38 -0.30 -18.25
CA PHE A 278 1.51 1.15 -18.28
C PHE A 278 2.95 1.51 -17.93
N THR A 279 3.62 2.23 -18.81
CA THR A 279 4.97 2.77 -18.55
C THR A 279 4.83 4.14 -17.91
N LEU A 280 5.29 4.25 -16.68
CA LEU A 280 5.37 5.47 -15.89
C LEU A 280 6.82 5.95 -15.82
N ALA A 281 7.10 7.02 -15.06
CA ALA A 281 8.46 7.56 -14.94
C ALA A 281 9.40 6.55 -14.26
N GLY A 282 10.16 5.79 -15.07
CA GLY A 282 11.13 4.80 -14.60
C GLY A 282 10.53 3.52 -14.01
N PHE A 283 9.22 3.30 -14.14
CA PHE A 283 8.50 2.19 -13.51
C PHE A 283 7.45 1.60 -14.46
N THR A 284 7.35 0.27 -14.50
CA THR A 284 6.31 -0.42 -15.28
C THR A 284 5.27 -1.04 -14.37
N LEU A 285 4.01 -0.62 -14.54
CA LEU A 285 2.86 -1.23 -13.88
C LEU A 285 2.17 -2.20 -14.84
N THR A 286 2.01 -3.45 -14.45
CA THR A 286 1.33 -4.48 -15.24
C THR A 286 0.07 -4.94 -14.54
N LEU A 287 -1.08 -4.84 -15.22
CA LEU A 287 -2.31 -5.50 -14.81
C LEU A 287 -2.29 -6.94 -15.31
N ALA A 288 -2.65 -7.90 -14.46
CA ALA A 288 -2.78 -9.31 -14.81
C ALA A 288 -4.17 -9.82 -14.41
N ALA A 289 -4.89 -10.38 -15.37
CA ALA A 289 -6.18 -11.02 -15.13
C ALA A 289 -6.11 -12.52 -15.42
N PRO A 290 -6.60 -13.41 -14.54
CA PRO A 290 -6.53 -14.84 -14.76
C PRO A 290 -7.36 -15.24 -15.99
N SER A 291 -6.78 -16.06 -16.87
CA SER A 291 -7.47 -16.64 -18.03
C SER A 291 -8.16 -17.97 -17.71
N VAL A 292 -7.83 -18.59 -16.57
CA VAL A 292 -8.44 -19.84 -16.09
C VAL A 292 -8.74 -19.76 -14.58
N GLN A 293 -9.77 -20.47 -14.14
CA GLN A 293 -10.25 -20.45 -12.74
C GLN A 293 -9.37 -21.25 -11.76
N ASP A 294 -8.47 -22.10 -12.25
CA ASP A 294 -7.58 -22.92 -11.41
C ASP A 294 -6.14 -22.38 -11.42
N SER A 295 -5.99 -21.05 -11.54
CA SER A 295 -4.70 -20.38 -11.56
C SER A 295 -4.36 -19.77 -10.20
N PRO A 296 -3.06 -19.69 -9.83
CA PRO A 296 -2.64 -19.02 -8.60
C PRO A 296 -3.13 -17.56 -8.50
N LEU A 297 -3.23 -16.86 -9.64
CA LEU A 297 -3.72 -15.49 -9.70
C LEU A 297 -5.23 -15.39 -9.40
N TYR A 298 -6.02 -16.38 -9.81
CA TYR A 298 -7.44 -16.44 -9.49
C TYR A 298 -7.69 -16.68 -8.00
N ASP A 299 -6.93 -17.59 -7.38
CA ASP A 299 -6.99 -17.82 -5.93
C ASP A 299 -6.53 -16.59 -5.14
N TYR A 300 -5.48 -15.92 -5.61
CA TYR A 300 -5.00 -14.67 -5.04
C TYR A 300 -6.10 -13.58 -5.03
N LEU A 301 -6.78 -13.38 -6.16
CA LEU A 301 -7.89 -12.42 -6.26
C LEU A 301 -9.04 -12.72 -5.29
N LYS A 302 -9.36 -14.00 -5.09
CA LYS A 302 -10.40 -14.40 -4.12
C LYS A 302 -10.02 -14.06 -2.69
N GLN A 303 -8.74 -14.19 -2.35
CA GLN A 303 -8.25 -13.97 -0.99
C GLN A 303 -7.98 -12.49 -0.70
N ARG A 304 -7.43 -11.76 -1.66
CA ARG A 304 -6.87 -10.42 -1.46
C ARG A 304 -7.59 -9.31 -2.21
N GLY A 305 -8.31 -9.63 -3.27
CA GLY A 305 -8.91 -8.66 -4.17
C GLY A 305 -7.88 -8.04 -5.13
N GLU A 306 -8.22 -6.88 -5.69
CA GLU A 306 -7.42 -6.20 -6.72
C GLU A 306 -6.32 -5.31 -6.09
N VAL A 307 -5.24 -5.95 -5.65
CA VAL A 307 -4.05 -5.33 -5.03
C VAL A 307 -2.77 -5.83 -5.73
N PRO A 308 -1.57 -5.30 -5.39
CA PRO A 308 -0.32 -5.84 -5.93
C PRO A 308 -0.25 -7.36 -5.74
N TYR A 309 0.10 -8.07 -6.80
CA TYR A 309 0.38 -9.50 -6.77
C TYR A 309 1.86 -9.75 -6.50
N GLU A 310 2.73 -9.03 -7.19
CA GLU A 310 4.17 -9.23 -7.20
C GLU A 310 4.90 -7.93 -7.52
N ILE A 311 6.05 -7.69 -6.87
CA ILE A 311 6.94 -6.56 -7.19
C ILE A 311 8.33 -7.07 -7.57
N HIS A 312 8.94 -6.43 -8.55
CA HIS A 312 10.30 -6.73 -9.00
C HIS A 312 11.23 -5.61 -8.54
N LEU A 313 12.27 -5.98 -7.80
CA LEU A 313 13.26 -5.05 -7.24
C LEU A 313 14.60 -5.26 -7.93
N ARG A 314 15.17 -4.20 -8.48
CA ARG A 314 16.50 -4.24 -9.10
C ARG A 314 17.56 -4.52 -8.04
N THR A 315 18.45 -5.47 -8.30
CA THR A 315 19.63 -5.74 -7.47
C THR A 315 20.92 -5.63 -8.28
N ASN A 316 21.99 -5.15 -7.63
CA ASN A 316 23.35 -5.15 -8.19
C ASN A 316 24.13 -6.44 -7.89
N GLN A 317 23.50 -7.41 -7.24
CA GLN A 317 24.09 -8.71 -6.92
C GLN A 317 23.53 -9.81 -7.83
N LEU A 318 24.38 -10.79 -8.15
CA LEU A 318 23.95 -11.98 -8.91
C LEU A 318 23.09 -12.94 -8.07
N GLN A 319 23.19 -12.87 -6.75
CA GLN A 319 22.43 -13.67 -5.79
C GLN A 319 22.25 -12.89 -4.46
N PRO A 320 21.10 -13.01 -3.78
CA PRO A 320 19.93 -13.79 -4.21
C PRO A 320 19.22 -13.10 -5.39
N ALA A 321 18.89 -13.89 -6.41
CA ALA A 321 18.06 -13.45 -7.54
C ALA A 321 16.82 -14.35 -7.60
N GLY A 322 15.68 -13.79 -8.00
CA GLY A 322 14.40 -14.49 -8.01
C GLY A 322 13.53 -14.21 -6.79
N LEU A 323 12.51 -15.05 -6.60
CA LEU A 323 11.50 -14.91 -5.56
C LEU A 323 12.12 -15.09 -4.17
N LEU A 324 11.92 -14.10 -3.29
CA LEU A 324 12.29 -14.17 -1.88
C LEU A 324 11.41 -15.15 -1.10
N ASP A 325 11.87 -15.57 0.08
CA ASP A 325 11.11 -16.40 1.01
C ASP A 325 9.79 -15.71 1.39
N VAL A 326 8.68 -16.26 0.90
CA VAL A 326 7.36 -15.63 0.95
C VAL A 326 6.82 -15.57 2.38
N GLU A 327 7.22 -16.49 3.26
CA GLU A 327 6.85 -16.44 4.68
C GLU A 327 7.54 -15.25 5.36
N ARG A 328 8.81 -14.99 5.03
CA ARG A 328 9.57 -13.86 5.57
C ARG A 328 9.16 -12.52 4.97
N THR A 329 8.65 -12.51 3.75
CA THR A 329 8.06 -11.31 3.15
C THR A 329 6.57 -11.16 3.48
N HIS A 330 6.05 -11.92 4.45
CA HIS A 330 4.69 -11.76 4.94
C HIS A 330 3.66 -11.95 3.81
N GLU A 331 3.78 -13.05 3.06
CA GLU A 331 2.96 -13.40 1.88
C GLU A 331 3.09 -12.44 0.68
N ALA A 332 3.96 -11.42 0.76
CA ALA A 332 4.22 -10.51 -0.33
C ALA A 332 5.21 -11.13 -1.32
N ARG A 333 4.79 -11.36 -2.57
CA ARG A 333 5.70 -11.87 -3.61
C ARG A 333 6.66 -10.76 -4.04
N ILE A 334 7.94 -10.91 -3.67
CA ILE A 334 9.01 -9.97 -4.00
C ILE A 334 10.07 -10.74 -4.78
N VAL A 335 10.39 -10.27 -5.99
CA VAL A 335 11.37 -10.89 -6.88
C VAL A 335 12.55 -9.94 -7.04
N LEU A 336 13.77 -10.43 -6.84
CA LEU A 336 14.99 -9.68 -7.13
C LEU A 336 15.42 -9.93 -8.58
N VAL A 337 15.61 -8.87 -9.35
CA VAL A 337 15.95 -8.89 -10.80
C VAL A 337 17.21 -8.12 -11.12
#